data_AF-A0A0Q9ECK2-F1
#
_entry.id   AF-A0A0Q9ECK2-F1
#
_cell.length_a   1.000
_cell.length_b   1.000
_cell.length_c   1.000
_cell.angle_alpha   90.00
_cell.angle_beta   90.00
_cell.angle_gamma   90.00
#
_symmetry.space_group_name_H-M   'P 1'
#
loop_
_entity.id
_entity.type
_entity.pdbx_description
1 polymer ?
#
loop_
_entity_poly.entity_id
_entity_poly.type
_entity_poly.pdbx_seq_one_letter_code
_entity_poly.pdbx_strand_id
1 'polypeptide(L)'
;MASVARYRGLVERLEQEAQRAPGRYKFKLALLAGLGFAVLGGTVLLALGMSAGLVLALLAISPILLVKLIKVVWIPVAFGWFVIKAIWVKFEPPTGHVLAPDEAPELRAEIERLRAQTQAPPLHDIIIDPQLNAGAASVPRALGLLGHTHYLVIGLPLMQLLSREQFAAVIAHEFGHFGGGHGRFSGWIYRVRVSWYRFLEELAMRRSWTTALFRRFFDWYAPYFDAYSFVLARAQEYDADATAARVTGAPTMAQALQRVGLGSARLQRDFWPDVERSVQTRPQPPQQLFRDMAGSFAAASQDEPVRLQELLDEAPGLDDTHPTLAQRLQALGQAPVAVPAPVRSAAEDLLGPLLDSLQERFSQEWREHVAENWRERHDRHTQDVERLAELETRADALADTELGEYARLVEVLRPDADAAPLYRAAVAARPDDALAQARLGTLLLDRQDAEGVAYLERAIELDENLLEQALQLLAQYYRQADDEAGFGATISRLRALHQRRDVAMQARERVDAKKDRYLEHGLDAEALRVAADGLQRAGHVKQAWIARKHIDGDDTGVPHYVVVVTLRGMAWTEDGMLQKVVDALELPGSFVAVHASSQRKLAKRIKAVAGAPVYGPA
;
A
#
# COMPACT_ATOMS: atom_id res chain seq x y z
N MET A 1 23.34 -7.42 -5.32
CA MET A 1 22.81 -6.37 -4.43
C MET A 1 23.96 -5.80 -3.61
N ALA A 2 24.04 -4.48 -3.45
CA ALA A 2 25.02 -3.84 -2.57
C ALA A 2 24.68 -4.15 -1.10
N SER A 3 25.67 -4.31 -0.23
CA SER A 3 25.40 -4.46 1.21
C SER A 3 24.75 -3.19 1.78
N VAL A 4 23.89 -3.34 2.79
CA VAL A 4 23.22 -2.22 3.49
C VAL A 4 24.20 -1.11 3.89
N ALA A 5 25.40 -1.50 4.35
CA ALA A 5 26.49 -0.57 4.67
C ALA A 5 26.98 0.26 3.46
N ARG A 6 27.01 -0.33 2.25
CA ARG A 6 27.43 0.37 1.03
C ARG A 6 26.38 1.38 0.57
N TYR A 7 25.11 1.06 0.75
CA TYR A 7 24.01 1.98 0.45
C TYR A 7 23.98 3.15 1.45
N ARG A 8 24.15 2.88 2.75
CA ARG A 8 24.30 3.90 3.79
C ARG A 8 25.43 4.89 3.48
N GLY A 9 26.62 4.38 3.16
CA GLY A 9 27.76 5.23 2.77
C GLY A 9 27.58 5.95 1.42
N LEU A 10 26.64 5.53 0.57
CA LEU A 10 26.24 6.32 -0.59
C LEU A 10 25.38 7.50 -0.17
N VAL A 11 24.32 7.28 0.62
CA VAL A 11 23.41 8.33 1.09
C VAL A 11 24.18 9.43 1.84
N GLU A 12 25.04 9.06 2.79
CA GLU A 12 25.85 10.03 3.56
C GLU A 12 26.73 10.92 2.66
N ARG A 13 27.35 10.34 1.62
CA ARG A 13 28.16 11.11 0.66
C ARG A 13 27.32 12.04 -0.19
N LEU A 14 26.10 11.61 -0.56
CA LEU A 14 25.17 12.42 -1.33
C LEU A 14 24.63 13.58 -0.51
N GLU A 15 24.34 13.39 0.79
CA GLU A 15 23.96 14.46 1.72
C GLU A 15 25.07 15.51 1.83
N GLN A 16 26.33 15.08 1.98
CA GLN A 16 27.47 16.00 1.99
C GLN A 16 27.64 16.75 0.65
N GLU A 17 27.43 16.09 -0.50
CA GLU A 17 27.49 16.74 -1.81
C GLU A 17 26.35 17.76 -2.00
N ALA A 18 25.13 17.41 -1.57
CA ALA A 18 23.97 18.30 -1.63
C ALA A 18 24.18 19.57 -0.80
N GLN A 19 24.80 19.45 0.38
CA GLN A 19 25.13 20.61 1.22
C GLN A 19 26.28 21.45 0.65
N ARG A 20 27.37 20.83 0.19
CA ARG A 20 28.57 21.56 -0.28
C ARG A 20 28.39 22.20 -1.67
N ALA A 21 27.65 21.55 -2.56
CA ALA A 21 27.52 21.97 -3.95
C ALA A 21 26.11 21.67 -4.51
N PRO A 22 25.06 22.36 -4.02
CA PRO A 22 23.66 22.07 -4.36
C PRO A 22 23.36 22.16 -5.86
N GLY A 23 24.00 23.09 -6.58
CA GLY A 23 23.83 23.22 -8.03
C GLY A 23 24.38 22.03 -8.81
N ARG A 24 25.59 21.56 -8.46
CA ARG A 24 26.21 20.38 -9.06
C ARG A 24 25.43 19.11 -8.73
N TYR A 25 24.95 18.99 -7.51
CA TYR A 25 24.08 17.90 -7.07
C TYR A 25 22.80 17.83 -7.92
N LYS A 26 22.08 18.95 -8.04
CA LYS A 26 20.86 19.05 -8.84
C LYS A 26 21.12 18.76 -10.32
N PHE A 27 22.24 19.23 -10.86
CA PHE A 27 22.65 18.91 -12.23
C PHE A 27 22.89 17.41 -12.45
N LYS A 28 23.60 16.74 -11.54
CA LYS A 28 23.79 15.27 -11.60
C LYS A 28 22.47 14.53 -11.53
N LEU A 29 21.59 14.91 -10.60
CA LEU A 29 20.27 14.30 -10.49
C LEU A 29 19.40 14.56 -11.73
N ALA A 30 19.49 15.75 -12.34
CA ALA A 30 18.83 16.07 -13.60
C ALA A 30 19.34 15.21 -14.76
N LEU A 31 20.66 14.99 -14.86
CA LEU A 31 21.25 14.07 -15.82
C LEU A 31 20.78 12.63 -15.59
N LEU A 32 20.70 12.20 -14.33
CA LEU A 32 20.24 10.86 -13.97
C LEU A 32 18.75 10.67 -14.34
N ALA A 33 17.90 11.63 -13.99
CA ALA A 33 16.50 11.66 -14.43
C ALA A 33 16.37 11.68 -15.96
N GLY A 34 17.22 12.47 -16.63
CA GLY A 34 17.32 12.54 -18.09
C GLY A 34 17.72 11.21 -18.72
N LEU A 35 18.62 10.44 -18.09
CA LEU A 35 18.99 9.10 -18.51
C LEU A 35 17.79 8.16 -18.49
N GLY A 36 16.96 8.21 -17.43
CA GLY A 36 15.72 7.42 -17.36
C GLY A 36 14.76 7.75 -18.51
N PHE A 37 14.53 9.03 -18.80
CA PHE A 37 13.72 9.45 -19.95
C PHE A 37 14.35 9.09 -21.30
N ALA A 38 15.67 9.19 -21.43
CA ALA A 38 16.37 8.83 -22.67
C ALA A 38 16.22 7.33 -22.96
N VAL A 39 16.26 6.48 -21.94
CA VAL A 39 15.99 5.05 -22.08
C VAL A 39 14.56 4.80 -22.53
N LEU A 40 13.55 5.38 -21.85
CA LEU A 40 12.14 5.17 -22.23
C LEU A 40 11.77 5.77 -23.58
N GLY A 41 12.11 7.05 -23.79
CA GLY A 41 11.89 7.76 -25.04
C GLY A 41 12.65 7.11 -26.19
N GLY A 42 13.88 6.67 -25.95
CA GLY A 42 14.67 5.88 -26.90
C GLY A 42 13.97 4.60 -27.31
N THR A 43 13.34 3.87 -26.38
CA THR A 43 12.52 2.70 -26.74
C THR A 43 11.27 3.03 -27.53
N VAL A 44 10.57 4.14 -27.23
CA VAL A 44 9.43 4.59 -28.04
C VAL A 44 9.87 4.93 -29.46
N LEU A 45 10.96 5.71 -29.59
CA LEU A 45 11.53 6.09 -30.88
C LEU A 45 12.00 4.87 -31.68
N LEU A 46 12.66 3.92 -31.03
CA LEU A 46 13.07 2.66 -31.65
C LEU A 46 11.86 1.87 -32.15
N ALA A 47 10.80 1.76 -31.34
CA ALA A 47 9.60 1.04 -31.72
C ALA A 47 8.88 1.70 -32.92
N LEU A 48 8.73 3.02 -32.91
CA LEU A 48 8.17 3.77 -34.04
C LEU A 48 9.06 3.66 -35.29
N GLY A 49 10.38 3.77 -35.13
CA GLY A 49 11.36 3.61 -36.20
C GLY A 49 11.34 2.21 -36.82
N MET A 50 11.24 1.15 -36.01
CA MET A 50 11.05 -0.22 -36.49
C MET A 50 9.76 -0.38 -37.28
N SER A 51 8.67 0.26 -36.85
CA SER A 51 7.38 0.22 -37.55
C SER A 51 7.48 0.91 -38.90
N ALA A 52 8.05 2.12 -38.94
CA ALA A 52 8.25 2.88 -40.18
C ALA A 52 9.19 2.13 -41.15
N GLY A 53 10.31 1.60 -40.65
CA GLY A 53 11.24 0.80 -41.44
C GLY A 53 10.60 -0.45 -42.01
N LEU A 54 9.77 -1.15 -41.23
CA LEU A 54 9.02 -2.31 -41.70
C LEU A 54 8.02 -1.94 -42.80
N VAL A 55 7.31 -0.81 -42.68
CA VAL A 55 6.41 -0.31 -43.73
C VAL A 55 7.18 -0.05 -45.02
N LEU A 56 8.30 0.68 -44.94
CA LEU A 56 9.13 0.99 -46.11
C LEU A 56 9.66 -0.28 -46.78
N ALA A 57 10.16 -1.24 -45.99
CA ALA A 57 10.66 -2.52 -46.51
C ALA A 57 9.56 -3.35 -47.18
N LEU A 58 8.37 -3.44 -46.56
CA LEU A 58 7.24 -4.18 -47.13
C LEU A 58 6.70 -3.52 -48.40
N LEU A 59 6.63 -2.18 -48.45
CA LEU A 59 6.24 -1.45 -49.65
C LEU A 59 7.23 -1.66 -50.81
N ALA A 60 8.54 -1.68 -50.52
CA ALA A 60 9.57 -1.95 -51.52
C ALA A 60 9.48 -3.36 -52.10
N ILE A 61 9.02 -4.34 -51.31
CA ILE A 61 8.81 -5.73 -51.78
C ILE A 61 7.49 -5.85 -52.56
N SER A 62 6.36 -5.48 -51.95
CA SER A 62 5.04 -5.52 -52.58
C SER A 62 3.98 -4.81 -51.73
N PRO A 63 3.17 -3.89 -52.31
CA PRO A 63 2.06 -3.25 -51.60
C PRO A 63 1.03 -4.25 -51.05
N ILE A 64 0.82 -5.39 -51.72
CA ILE A 64 -0.12 -6.43 -51.28
C ILE A 64 0.39 -7.13 -50.01
N LEU A 65 1.72 -7.28 -49.88
CA LEU A 65 2.34 -7.88 -48.71
C LEU A 65 2.20 -6.99 -47.46
N LEU A 66 2.29 -5.66 -47.62
CA LEU A 66 2.00 -4.70 -46.55
C LEU A 66 0.57 -4.89 -46.02
N VAL A 67 -0.42 -4.98 -46.91
CA VAL A 67 -1.83 -5.18 -46.49
C VAL A 67 -2.00 -6.49 -45.71
N LYS A 68 -1.32 -7.57 -46.14
CA LYS A 68 -1.36 -8.87 -45.42
C LYS A 68 -0.65 -8.84 -44.06
N LEU A 69 0.44 -8.08 -43.93
CA LEU A 69 1.30 -8.06 -42.74
C LEU A 69 1.14 -6.80 -41.88
N ILE A 70 0.13 -5.97 -42.14
CA ILE A 70 -0.09 -4.72 -41.40
C ILE A 70 -0.18 -4.93 -39.88
N LYS A 71 -0.69 -6.09 -39.45
CA LYS A 71 -0.75 -6.48 -38.02
C LYS A 71 0.62 -6.56 -37.35
N VAL A 72 1.68 -6.88 -38.10
CA VAL A 72 3.06 -6.94 -37.59
C VAL A 72 3.62 -5.54 -37.37
N VAL A 73 3.27 -4.58 -38.24
CA VAL A 73 3.61 -3.15 -38.09
C VAL A 73 2.98 -2.56 -36.83
N TRP A 74 1.81 -3.04 -36.42
CA TRP A 74 1.15 -2.57 -35.20
C TRP A 74 1.81 -3.07 -33.90
N ILE A 75 2.64 -4.11 -33.93
CA ILE A 75 3.26 -4.65 -32.71
C ILE A 75 4.19 -3.63 -32.02
N PRO A 76 5.17 -3.01 -32.73
CA PRO A 76 6.03 -2.02 -32.08
C PRO A 76 5.26 -0.72 -31.78
N VAL A 77 4.28 -0.33 -32.60
CA VAL A 77 3.40 0.82 -32.28
C VAL A 77 2.64 0.59 -30.98
N ALA A 78 2.04 -0.58 -30.79
CA ALA A 78 1.34 -0.95 -29.56
C ALA A 78 2.30 -0.97 -28.35
N PHE A 79 3.54 -1.43 -28.55
CA PHE A 79 4.57 -1.36 -27.50
C PHE A 79 4.96 0.09 -27.15
N GLY A 80 5.19 0.95 -28.15
CA GLY A 80 5.46 2.36 -27.94
C GLY A 80 4.31 3.07 -27.23
N TRP A 81 3.07 2.79 -27.64
CA TRP A 81 1.87 3.28 -26.97
C TRP A 81 1.76 2.81 -25.52
N PHE A 82 2.09 1.55 -25.24
CA PHE A 82 2.16 1.02 -23.88
C PHE A 82 3.17 1.77 -23.01
N VAL A 83 4.39 2.02 -23.52
CA VAL A 83 5.41 2.80 -22.80
C VAL A 83 4.90 4.23 -22.53
N ILE A 84 4.26 4.87 -23.51
CA ILE A 84 3.65 6.20 -23.35
C ILE A 84 2.56 6.17 -22.27
N LYS A 85 1.68 5.17 -22.28
CA LYS A 85 0.60 5.00 -21.30
C LYS A 85 1.15 4.80 -19.89
N ALA A 86 2.21 4.00 -19.71
CA ALA A 86 2.84 3.76 -18.42
C ALA A 86 3.44 5.04 -17.80
N ILE A 87 3.92 5.97 -18.65
CA ILE A 87 4.42 7.29 -18.23
C ILE A 87 3.26 8.27 -17.97
N TRP A 88 2.07 8.00 -18.51
CA TRP A 88 0.94 8.91 -18.43
C TRP A 88 0.21 8.78 -17.09
N VAL A 89 0.69 9.50 -16.08
CA VAL A 89 0.03 9.61 -14.78
C VAL A 89 -1.10 10.63 -14.87
N LYS A 90 -2.36 10.16 -14.81
CA LYS A 90 -3.51 11.03 -14.51
C LYS A 90 -3.51 11.30 -13.00
N PHE A 91 -3.36 12.56 -12.62
CA PHE A 91 -3.57 12.98 -11.24
C PHE A 91 -5.05 13.18 -11.03
N GLU A 92 -5.65 12.40 -10.14
CA GLU A 92 -6.98 12.69 -9.65
C GLU A 92 -6.89 13.84 -8.65
N PRO A 93 -7.85 14.78 -8.67
CA PRO A 93 -7.91 15.83 -7.66
C PRO A 93 -8.00 15.21 -6.26
N PRO A 94 -7.42 15.85 -5.23
CA PRO A 94 -7.56 15.38 -3.87
C PRO A 94 -9.04 15.32 -3.46
N THR A 95 -9.40 14.28 -2.72
CA THR A 95 -10.78 14.02 -2.25
C THR A 95 -10.98 14.59 -0.85
N GLY A 96 -12.17 15.11 -0.55
CA GLY A 96 -12.53 15.65 0.76
C GLY A 96 -13.59 16.73 0.64
N HIS A 97 -13.77 17.50 1.72
CA HIS A 97 -14.65 18.66 1.74
C HIS A 97 -13.98 19.85 1.06
N VAL A 98 -14.48 20.26 -0.10
CA VAL A 98 -14.00 21.46 -0.80
C VAL A 98 -14.56 22.68 -0.09
N LEU A 99 -13.68 23.50 0.50
CA LEU A 99 -14.06 24.67 1.29
C LEU A 99 -14.63 25.79 0.39
N ALA A 100 -15.93 26.03 0.50
CA ALA A 100 -16.58 27.13 -0.18
C ALA A 100 -16.15 28.49 0.41
N PRO A 101 -16.28 29.60 -0.34
CA PRO A 101 -15.79 30.91 0.08
C PRO A 101 -16.32 31.42 1.42
N ASP A 102 -17.54 31.03 1.80
CA ASP A 102 -18.30 31.51 2.95
C ASP A 102 -18.34 30.54 4.15
N GLU A 103 -17.86 29.31 4.00
CA GLU A 103 -17.96 28.28 5.06
C GLU A 103 -17.02 28.50 6.25
N ALA A 104 -15.79 28.98 6.00
CA ALA A 104 -14.78 29.26 7.04
C ALA A 104 -13.92 30.49 6.67
N PRO A 105 -14.44 31.71 6.83
CA PRO A 105 -13.76 32.93 6.38
C PRO A 105 -12.46 33.19 7.15
N GLU A 106 -12.40 32.87 8.45
CA GLU A 106 -11.20 33.01 9.27
C GLU A 106 -10.08 32.08 8.79
N LEU A 107 -10.39 30.80 8.52
CA LEU A 107 -9.44 29.86 7.93
C LEU A 107 -8.91 30.37 6.59
N ARG A 108 -9.80 30.83 5.71
CA ARG A 108 -9.41 31.33 4.38
C ARG A 108 -8.54 32.58 4.48
N ALA A 109 -8.85 33.49 5.39
CA ALA A 109 -8.03 34.68 5.63
C ALA A 109 -6.64 34.32 6.16
N GLU A 110 -6.54 33.36 7.08
CA GLU A 110 -5.28 32.89 7.63
C GLU A 110 -4.41 32.21 6.55
N ILE A 111 -5.00 31.35 5.73
CA ILE A 111 -4.32 30.68 4.61
C ILE A 111 -3.83 31.72 3.59
N GLU A 112 -4.65 32.70 3.21
CA GLU A 112 -4.25 33.74 2.26
C GLU A 112 -3.14 34.63 2.81
N ARG A 113 -3.19 34.97 4.11
CA ARG A 113 -2.13 35.69 4.82
C ARG A 113 -0.80 34.93 4.74
N LEU A 114 -0.82 33.63 5.03
CA LEU A 114 0.37 32.77 4.98
C LEU A 114 0.87 32.58 3.55
N ARG A 115 -0.03 32.42 2.57
CA ARG A 115 0.31 32.33 1.15
C ARG A 115 1.06 33.57 0.68
N ALA A 116 0.57 34.76 1.05
CA ALA A 116 1.21 36.02 0.71
C ALA A 116 2.61 36.17 1.34
N GLN A 117 2.77 35.79 2.62
CA GLN A 117 4.05 35.89 3.33
C GLN A 117 5.10 34.89 2.85
N THR A 118 4.67 33.70 2.40
CA THR A 118 5.54 32.67 1.83
C THR A 118 5.76 32.84 0.32
N GLN A 119 5.03 33.75 -0.32
CA GLN A 119 5.00 33.94 -1.78
C GLN A 119 4.55 32.68 -2.55
N ALA A 120 3.69 31.87 -1.94
CA ALA A 120 3.12 30.70 -2.58
C ALA A 120 2.16 31.09 -3.73
N PRO A 121 2.02 30.23 -4.76
CA PRO A 121 1.12 30.48 -5.88
C PRO A 121 -0.35 30.51 -5.42
N PRO A 122 -1.25 31.14 -6.20
CA PRO A 122 -2.67 31.15 -5.89
C PRO A 122 -3.22 29.71 -5.86
N LEU A 123 -4.03 29.43 -4.83
CA LEU A 123 -4.72 28.15 -4.68
C LEU A 123 -5.99 28.14 -5.52
N HIS A 124 -6.29 26.98 -6.10
CA HIS A 124 -7.56 26.71 -6.76
C HIS A 124 -8.61 26.31 -5.72
N ASP A 125 -8.33 25.26 -4.93
CA ASP A 125 -9.20 24.79 -3.86
C ASP A 125 -8.41 24.54 -2.56
N ILE A 126 -9.12 24.69 -1.44
CA ILE A 126 -8.72 24.25 -0.10
C ILE A 126 -9.64 23.08 0.24
N ILE A 127 -9.06 21.94 0.58
CA ILE A 127 -9.78 20.69 0.83
C ILE A 127 -9.53 20.26 2.27
N ILE A 128 -10.60 19.92 2.99
CA ILE A 128 -10.51 19.37 4.33
C ILE A 128 -10.79 17.87 4.28
N ASP A 129 -9.93 17.06 4.89
CA ASP A 129 -10.02 15.59 4.86
C ASP A 129 -9.98 14.97 6.28
N PRO A 130 -10.23 13.65 6.43
CA PRO A 130 -10.27 12.99 7.74
C PRO A 130 -8.90 12.54 8.26
N GLN A 131 -7.77 12.93 7.65
CA GLN A 131 -6.44 12.42 8.01
C GLN A 131 -5.71 13.35 8.99
N LEU A 132 -4.79 12.85 9.80
CA LEU A 132 -3.85 13.69 10.56
C LEU A 132 -2.69 14.07 9.64
N ASN A 133 -2.95 14.97 8.68
CA ASN A 133 -1.93 15.42 7.74
C ASN A 133 -2.25 16.82 7.17
N ALA A 134 -1.27 17.46 6.55
CA ALA A 134 -1.49 18.57 5.62
C ALA A 134 -0.66 18.32 4.37
N GLY A 135 -1.08 18.87 3.23
CA GLY A 135 -0.38 18.66 1.98
C GLY A 135 -0.64 19.77 0.97
N ALA A 136 0.43 20.30 0.40
CA ALA A 136 0.38 21.17 -0.77
C ALA A 136 0.61 20.38 -2.06
N ALA A 137 -0.38 20.35 -2.97
CA ALA A 137 -0.30 19.63 -4.23
C ALA A 137 -0.33 20.55 -5.45
N SER A 138 0.48 20.24 -6.47
CA SER A 138 0.47 20.92 -7.77
C SER A 138 0.13 19.94 -8.89
N VAL A 139 -1.08 20.03 -9.44
CA VAL A 139 -1.54 19.17 -10.52
C VAL A 139 -1.26 19.83 -11.87
N PRO A 140 -0.46 19.21 -12.77
CA PRO A 140 -0.16 19.79 -14.09
C PRO A 140 -1.38 19.75 -15.02
N ARG A 141 -1.65 20.85 -15.72
CA ARG A 141 -2.70 20.92 -16.76
C ARG A 141 -2.13 20.59 -18.13
N ALA A 142 -2.77 19.67 -18.87
CA ALA A 142 -2.33 19.23 -20.20
C ALA A 142 -0.82 18.90 -20.26
N LEU A 143 -0.35 18.01 -19.38
CA LEU A 143 1.07 17.63 -19.22
C LEU A 143 2.01 18.80 -18.84
N GLY A 144 1.46 19.90 -18.32
CA GLY A 144 2.19 21.09 -17.88
C GLY A 144 2.26 22.20 -18.93
N LEU A 145 1.71 22.00 -20.13
CA LEU A 145 1.67 23.00 -21.19
C LEU A 145 0.75 24.19 -20.86
N LEU A 146 -0.27 23.97 -20.03
CA LEU A 146 -1.22 24.99 -19.59
C LEU A 146 -1.00 25.40 -18.12
N GLY A 147 0.20 25.19 -17.59
CA GLY A 147 0.53 25.49 -16.20
C GLY A 147 0.08 24.42 -15.21
N HIS A 148 -0.11 24.83 -13.95
CA HIS A 148 -0.46 23.95 -12.84
C HIS A 148 -1.66 24.50 -12.07
N THR A 149 -2.44 23.60 -11.49
CA THR A 149 -3.48 23.90 -10.52
C THR A 149 -2.95 23.54 -9.13
N HIS A 150 -3.08 24.44 -8.17
CA HIS A 150 -2.54 24.28 -6.82
C HIS A 150 -3.66 24.00 -5.83
N TYR A 151 -3.48 22.97 -4.99
CA TYR A 151 -4.42 22.54 -3.97
C TYR A 151 -3.73 22.56 -2.61
N LEU A 152 -4.49 22.90 -1.57
CA LEU A 152 -4.09 22.72 -0.19
C LEU A 152 -5.05 21.73 0.46
N VAL A 153 -4.53 20.61 0.95
CA VAL A 153 -5.28 19.59 1.69
C VAL A 153 -4.95 19.72 3.16
N ILE A 154 -5.97 19.75 4.01
CA ILE A 154 -5.85 19.99 5.44
C ILE A 154 -6.66 18.93 6.18
N GLY A 155 -5.99 18.17 7.03
CA GLY A 155 -6.62 17.21 7.90
C GLY A 155 -7.42 17.86 9.02
N LEU A 156 -8.69 17.46 9.20
CA LEU A 156 -9.47 17.89 10.36
C LEU A 156 -8.80 17.49 11.69
N PRO A 157 -8.31 16.25 11.88
CA PRO A 157 -7.53 15.87 13.07
C PRO A 157 -6.29 16.74 13.31
N LEU A 158 -5.61 17.17 12.23
CA LEU A 158 -4.44 18.05 12.35
C LEU A 158 -4.85 19.42 12.92
N MET A 159 -5.96 20.00 12.44
CA MET A 159 -6.48 21.27 12.96
C MET A 159 -6.93 21.15 14.41
N GLN A 160 -7.47 20.00 14.82
CA GLN A 160 -7.89 19.72 16.20
C GLN A 160 -6.70 19.53 17.15
N LEU A 161 -5.56 19.09 16.64
CA LEU A 161 -4.35 18.81 17.42
C LEU A 161 -3.55 20.07 17.78
N LEU A 162 -3.52 21.05 16.87
CA LEU A 162 -2.59 22.18 16.89
C LEU A 162 -3.25 23.46 17.41
N SER A 163 -2.48 24.34 18.05
CA SER A 163 -2.90 25.73 18.25
C SER A 163 -2.97 26.48 16.92
N ARG A 164 -3.61 27.64 16.87
CA ARG A 164 -3.64 28.49 15.67
C ARG A 164 -2.25 28.82 15.14
N GLU A 165 -1.28 29.12 16.00
CA GLU A 165 0.11 29.45 15.63
C GLU A 165 0.87 28.24 15.11
N GLN A 166 0.69 27.08 15.75
CA GLN A 166 1.31 25.83 15.31
C GLN A 166 0.73 25.39 13.96
N PHE A 167 -0.59 25.50 13.78
CA PHE A 167 -1.24 25.26 12.49
C PHE A 167 -0.70 26.20 11.41
N ALA A 168 -0.56 27.49 11.72
CA ALA A 168 0.03 28.45 10.79
C ALA A 168 1.47 28.07 10.39
N ALA A 169 2.26 27.50 11.31
CA ALA A 169 3.61 27.02 11.00
C ALA A 169 3.58 25.82 10.05
N VAL A 170 2.66 24.87 10.25
CA VAL A 170 2.49 23.72 9.33
C VAL A 170 2.04 24.19 7.94
N ILE A 171 1.06 25.10 7.83
CA ILE A 171 0.64 25.63 6.52
C ILE A 171 1.76 26.43 5.85
N ALA A 172 2.56 27.20 6.61
CA ALA A 172 3.73 27.89 6.07
C ALA A 172 4.81 26.92 5.58
N HIS A 173 4.97 25.77 6.24
CA HIS A 173 5.85 24.68 5.80
C HIS A 173 5.36 24.11 4.46
N GLU A 174 4.06 23.76 4.35
CA GLU A 174 3.46 23.27 3.10
C GLU A 174 3.65 24.26 1.94
N PHE A 175 3.49 25.54 2.21
CA PHE A 175 3.77 26.59 1.22
C PHE A 175 5.26 26.74 0.89
N GLY A 176 6.14 26.41 1.83
CA GLY A 176 7.58 26.27 1.59
C GLY A 176 7.89 25.27 0.46
N HIS A 177 7.08 24.23 0.27
CA HIS A 177 7.24 23.30 -0.85
C HIS A 177 6.88 23.93 -2.22
N PHE A 178 6.03 24.96 -2.26
CA PHE A 178 5.79 25.73 -3.47
C PHE A 178 6.89 26.77 -3.74
N GLY A 179 7.54 27.27 -2.68
CA GLY A 179 8.55 28.32 -2.72
C GLY A 179 9.86 27.88 -3.37
N GLY A 180 10.23 28.54 -4.48
CA GLY A 180 11.48 28.33 -5.20
C GLY A 180 11.36 27.42 -6.41
N GLY A 181 12.22 27.61 -7.42
CA GLY A 181 12.28 26.76 -8.63
C GLY A 181 12.51 25.26 -8.36
N HIS A 182 12.72 24.89 -7.09
CA HIS A 182 12.89 23.54 -6.59
C HIS A 182 11.58 22.72 -6.55
N GLY A 183 10.41 23.31 -6.25
CA GLY A 183 9.15 22.55 -6.21
C GLY A 183 8.78 21.89 -7.55
N ARG A 184 9.01 22.61 -8.67
CA ARG A 184 8.81 22.09 -10.03
C ARG A 184 9.79 20.97 -10.38
N PHE A 185 11.04 21.11 -9.97
CA PHE A 185 12.10 20.14 -10.19
C PHE A 185 11.86 18.86 -9.37
N SER A 186 11.51 18.98 -8.10
CA SER A 186 11.25 17.81 -7.24
C SER A 186 9.96 17.10 -7.57
N GLY A 187 8.88 17.83 -7.90
CA GLY A 187 7.67 17.22 -8.44
C GLY A 187 7.94 16.49 -9.76
N TRP A 188 8.91 16.96 -10.57
CA TRP A 188 9.37 16.25 -11.76
C TRP A 188 10.18 14.99 -11.43
N ILE A 189 11.12 15.05 -10.47
CA ILE A 189 11.88 13.88 -9.98
C ILE A 189 10.96 12.82 -9.36
N TYR A 190 9.94 13.22 -8.61
CA TYR A 190 8.92 12.31 -8.08
C TYR A 190 8.14 11.64 -9.21
N ARG A 191 7.68 12.40 -10.21
CA ARG A 191 6.99 11.83 -11.40
C ARG A 191 7.86 10.82 -12.13
N VAL A 192 9.15 11.13 -12.28
CA VAL A 192 10.15 10.23 -12.86
C VAL A 192 10.17 8.92 -12.10
N ARG A 193 10.29 8.97 -10.77
CA ARG A 193 10.28 7.79 -9.90
C ARG A 193 9.01 6.95 -10.06
N VAL A 194 7.82 7.57 -9.93
CA VAL A 194 6.52 6.88 -10.03
C VAL A 194 6.33 6.24 -11.41
N SER A 195 6.71 6.96 -12.48
CA SER A 195 6.61 6.43 -13.85
C SER A 195 7.47 5.18 -14.04
N TRP A 196 8.64 5.12 -13.39
CA TRP A 196 9.53 3.96 -13.48
C TRP A 196 8.97 2.75 -12.73
N TYR A 197 8.50 2.96 -11.50
CA TYR A 197 7.92 1.87 -10.71
C TYR A 197 6.67 1.30 -11.38
N ARG A 198 5.78 2.15 -11.91
CA ARG A 198 4.63 1.70 -12.72
C ARG A 198 5.05 0.97 -13.98
N PHE A 199 6.04 1.50 -14.71
CA PHE A 199 6.55 0.83 -15.91
C PHE A 199 7.18 -0.53 -15.59
N LEU A 200 7.92 -0.64 -14.48
CA LEU A 200 8.48 -1.89 -13.99
C LEU A 200 7.42 -2.90 -13.58
N GLU A 201 6.37 -2.45 -12.89
CA GLU A 201 5.24 -3.27 -12.49
C GLU A 201 4.46 -3.76 -13.72
N GLU A 202 4.13 -2.88 -14.66
CA GLU A 202 3.47 -3.26 -15.92
C GLU A 202 4.36 -4.15 -16.82
N LEU A 203 5.68 -3.95 -16.81
CA LEU A 203 6.65 -4.82 -17.48
C LEU A 203 6.79 -6.17 -16.80
N ALA A 204 6.73 -6.24 -15.47
CA ALA A 204 6.80 -7.48 -14.71
C ALA A 204 5.62 -8.39 -15.08
N MET A 205 4.43 -7.81 -15.29
CA MET A 205 3.25 -8.52 -15.80
C MET A 205 3.44 -9.06 -17.23
N ARG A 206 4.32 -8.47 -18.05
CA ARG A 206 4.51 -8.83 -19.47
C ARG A 206 5.86 -9.53 -19.66
N ARG A 207 5.88 -10.86 -19.72
CA ARG A 207 7.16 -11.62 -19.74
C ARG A 207 7.79 -11.65 -21.16
N SER A 208 8.38 -10.53 -21.58
CA SER A 208 9.08 -10.31 -22.85
C SER A 208 10.61 -10.29 -22.68
N TRP A 209 11.37 -10.53 -23.76
CA TRP A 209 12.83 -10.33 -23.77
C TRP A 209 13.21 -8.88 -23.45
N THR A 210 12.35 -7.92 -23.80
CA THR A 210 12.51 -6.50 -23.45
C THR A 210 12.49 -6.30 -21.93
N THR A 211 11.69 -7.06 -21.20
CA THR A 211 11.58 -7.00 -19.73
C THR A 211 12.90 -7.34 -19.05
N ALA A 212 13.66 -8.32 -19.56
CA ALA A 212 14.96 -8.67 -19.00
C ALA A 212 16.00 -7.55 -19.18
N LEU A 213 15.97 -6.86 -20.33
CA LEU A 213 16.84 -5.73 -20.61
C LEU A 213 16.53 -4.54 -19.70
N PHE A 214 15.25 -4.20 -19.53
CA PHE A 214 14.82 -3.15 -18.62
C PHE A 214 15.14 -3.48 -17.17
N ARG A 215 14.86 -4.71 -16.71
CA ARG A 215 15.17 -5.15 -15.35
C ARG A 215 16.65 -4.98 -15.01
N ARG A 216 17.54 -5.42 -15.90
CA ARG A 216 18.99 -5.23 -15.72
C ARG A 216 19.40 -3.76 -15.58
N PHE A 217 18.74 -2.85 -16.30
CA PHE A 217 18.99 -1.41 -16.15
C PHE A 217 18.44 -0.89 -14.82
N PHE A 218 17.19 -1.19 -14.49
CA PHE A 218 16.54 -0.67 -13.29
C PHE A 218 17.09 -1.26 -11.98
N ASP A 219 17.60 -2.49 -11.98
CA ASP A 219 18.17 -3.15 -10.79
C ASP A 219 19.35 -2.36 -10.18
N TRP A 220 20.10 -1.62 -11.00
CA TRP A 220 21.15 -0.71 -10.50
C TRP A 220 20.69 0.75 -10.47
N TYR A 221 19.88 1.17 -11.46
CA TYR A 221 19.48 2.56 -11.63
C TYR A 221 18.48 3.01 -10.56
N ALA A 222 17.45 2.22 -10.27
CA ALA A 222 16.40 2.58 -9.32
C ALA A 222 16.94 2.86 -7.90
N PRO A 223 17.68 1.94 -7.24
CA PRO A 223 18.22 2.22 -5.91
C PRO A 223 19.22 3.39 -5.91
N TYR A 224 19.98 3.56 -6.98
CA TYR A 224 20.91 4.70 -7.09
C TYR A 224 20.17 6.03 -7.25
N PHE A 225 19.13 6.07 -8.06
CA PHE A 225 18.28 7.24 -8.25
C PHE A 225 17.47 7.56 -6.99
N ASP A 226 17.00 6.54 -6.27
CA ASP A 226 16.26 6.69 -5.01
C ASP A 226 17.13 7.34 -3.95
N ALA A 227 18.38 6.90 -3.78
CA ALA A 227 19.33 7.55 -2.87
C ALA A 227 19.49 9.06 -3.17
N TYR A 228 19.65 9.45 -4.45
CA TYR A 228 19.72 10.87 -4.82
C TYR A 228 18.40 11.62 -4.58
N SER A 229 17.27 11.00 -4.85
CA SER A 229 15.99 11.68 -4.77
C SER A 229 15.48 11.77 -3.32
N PHE A 230 15.86 10.85 -2.42
CA PHE A 230 15.63 10.93 -0.97
C PHE A 230 16.45 12.06 -0.33
N VAL A 231 17.73 12.18 -0.66
CA VAL A 231 18.57 13.27 -0.15
C VAL A 231 18.04 14.64 -0.61
N LEU A 232 17.51 14.74 -1.83
CA LEU A 232 16.84 15.95 -2.28
C LEU A 232 15.58 16.23 -1.46
N ALA A 233 14.74 15.23 -1.20
CA ALA A 233 13.52 15.39 -0.40
C ALA A 233 13.85 15.90 1.02
N ARG A 234 14.84 15.30 1.69
CA ARG A 234 15.33 15.76 3.01
C ARG A 234 15.80 17.20 3.00
N ALA A 235 16.55 17.62 1.97
CA ALA A 235 16.98 19.01 1.84
C ALA A 235 15.79 19.98 1.72
N GLN A 236 14.71 19.56 1.07
CA GLN A 236 13.50 20.37 0.91
C GLN A 236 12.69 20.49 2.19
N GLU A 237 12.65 19.44 3.02
CA GLU A 237 12.07 19.52 4.35
C GLU A 237 12.74 20.60 5.19
N TYR A 238 14.08 20.67 5.18
CA TYR A 238 14.82 21.74 5.87
C TYR A 238 14.52 23.13 5.30
N ASP A 239 14.44 23.27 3.97
CA ASP A 239 14.09 24.54 3.31
C ASP A 239 12.66 24.99 3.65
N ALA A 240 11.72 24.04 3.75
CA ALA A 240 10.34 24.29 4.13
C ALA A 240 10.22 24.67 5.61
N ASP A 241 10.94 23.97 6.51
CA ASP A 241 11.05 24.31 7.93
C ASP A 241 11.63 25.70 8.14
N ALA A 242 12.69 26.06 7.40
CA ALA A 242 13.29 27.39 7.46
C ALA A 242 12.33 28.47 6.94
N THR A 243 11.51 28.15 5.93
CA THR A 243 10.47 29.07 5.42
C THR A 243 9.36 29.28 6.44
N ALA A 244 8.87 28.21 7.07
CA ALA A 244 7.89 28.30 8.15
C ALA A 244 8.45 29.10 9.33
N ALA A 245 9.68 28.79 9.77
CA ALA A 245 10.35 29.49 10.87
C ALA A 245 10.55 30.99 10.59
N ARG A 246 10.76 31.40 9.33
CA ARG A 246 10.84 32.82 8.94
C ARG A 246 9.50 33.53 9.09
N VAL A 247 8.39 32.82 8.89
CA VAL A 247 7.02 33.37 8.89
C VAL A 247 6.40 33.35 10.29
N THR A 248 6.57 32.26 11.04
CA THR A 248 5.92 32.03 12.34
C THR A 248 6.88 32.02 13.53
N GLY A 249 8.19 32.03 13.28
CA GLY A 249 9.23 31.87 14.30
C GLY A 249 9.72 30.42 14.43
N ALA A 250 11.02 30.24 14.63
CA ALA A 250 11.64 28.93 14.84
C ALA A 250 11.08 28.16 16.06
N PRO A 251 10.81 28.81 17.22
CA PRO A 251 10.17 28.12 18.34
C PRO A 251 8.79 27.55 17.99
N THR A 252 7.96 28.32 17.27
CA THR A 252 6.62 27.88 16.87
C THR A 252 6.66 26.70 15.90
N MET A 253 7.58 26.73 14.91
CA MET A 253 7.76 25.59 14.00
C MET A 253 8.24 24.35 14.75
N ALA A 254 9.21 24.49 15.64
CA ALA A 254 9.71 23.38 16.47
C ALA A 254 8.62 22.79 17.37
N GLN A 255 7.76 23.63 17.96
CA GLN A 255 6.62 23.16 18.74
C GLN A 255 5.58 22.45 17.89
N ALA A 256 5.30 22.95 16.68
CA ALA A 256 4.39 22.31 15.74
C ALA A 256 4.89 20.91 15.34
N LEU A 257 6.19 20.76 15.01
CA LEU A 257 6.78 19.45 14.68
C LEU A 257 6.65 18.44 15.83
N GLN A 258 6.98 18.85 17.05
CA GLN A 258 6.83 18.01 18.24
C GLN A 258 5.37 17.62 18.44
N ARG A 259 4.43 18.56 18.29
CA ARG A 259 3.01 18.30 18.50
C ARG A 259 2.42 17.36 17.46
N VAL A 260 2.79 17.50 16.18
CA VAL A 260 2.40 16.56 15.12
C VAL A 260 2.92 15.15 15.40
N GLY A 261 4.19 15.01 15.79
CA GLY A 261 4.77 13.71 16.15
C GLY A 261 4.06 13.07 17.34
N LEU A 262 3.83 13.84 18.40
CA LEU A 262 3.11 13.38 19.60
C LEU A 262 1.65 13.02 19.29
N GLY A 263 0.96 13.81 18.47
CA GLY A 263 -0.40 13.53 18.03
C GLY A 263 -0.51 12.25 17.18
N SER A 264 0.43 12.03 16.27
CA SER A 264 0.52 10.78 15.50
C SER A 264 0.73 9.57 16.42
N ALA A 265 1.68 9.67 17.37
CA ALA A 265 1.93 8.61 18.35
C ALA A 265 0.71 8.35 19.24
N ARG A 266 -0.02 9.40 19.65
CA ARG A 266 -1.27 9.32 20.43
C ARG A 266 -2.35 8.56 19.66
N LEU A 267 -2.52 8.85 18.36
CA LEU A 267 -3.50 8.14 17.54
C LEU A 267 -3.15 6.66 17.38
N GLN A 268 -1.90 6.35 17.05
CA GLN A 268 -1.49 4.99 16.72
C GLN A 268 -1.43 4.06 17.93
N ARG A 269 -1.00 4.57 19.09
CA ARG A 269 -0.77 3.73 20.28
C ARG A 269 -1.91 3.75 21.29
N ASP A 270 -2.75 4.79 21.29
CA ASP A 270 -3.80 4.95 22.30
C ASP A 270 -5.18 4.97 21.64
N PHE A 271 -5.47 6.00 20.84
CA PHE A 271 -6.83 6.24 20.33
C PHE A 271 -7.36 5.10 19.45
N TRP A 272 -6.63 4.71 18.40
CA TRP A 272 -7.09 3.64 17.52
C TRP A 272 -7.15 2.29 18.24
N PRO A 273 -6.15 1.87 19.04
CA PRO A 273 -6.28 0.66 19.87
C PRO A 273 -7.48 0.67 20.83
N ASP A 274 -7.82 1.81 21.41
CA ASP A 274 -9.00 1.94 22.28
C ASP A 274 -10.31 1.82 21.49
N VAL A 275 -10.39 2.43 20.30
CA VAL A 275 -11.53 2.25 19.38
C VAL A 275 -11.67 0.78 19.00
N GLU A 276 -10.58 0.12 18.62
CA GLU A 276 -10.57 -1.30 18.27
C GLU A 276 -11.00 -2.20 19.43
N ARG A 277 -10.57 -1.90 20.66
CA ARG A 277 -10.99 -2.63 21.87
C ARG A 277 -12.47 -2.40 22.18
N SER A 278 -13.01 -1.21 21.88
CA SER A 278 -14.41 -0.89 22.14
C SER A 278 -15.41 -1.78 21.38
N VAL A 279 -14.98 -2.44 20.29
CA VAL A 279 -15.75 -3.47 19.57
C VAL A 279 -16.24 -4.58 20.52
N GLN A 280 -15.53 -4.85 21.61
CA GLN A 280 -15.90 -5.87 22.59
C GLN A 280 -17.13 -5.50 23.43
N THR A 281 -17.43 -4.20 23.59
CA THR A 281 -18.48 -3.70 24.48
C THR A 281 -19.54 -2.87 23.75
N ARG A 282 -19.30 -2.52 22.49
CA ARG A 282 -20.18 -1.67 21.68
C ARG A 282 -20.59 -2.39 20.40
N PRO A 283 -21.88 -2.74 20.24
CA PRO A 283 -22.37 -3.42 19.02
C PRO A 283 -22.35 -2.54 17.78
N GLN A 284 -22.17 -1.23 17.94
CA GLN A 284 -22.07 -0.27 16.86
C GLN A 284 -20.80 0.58 17.00
N PRO A 285 -20.20 1.00 15.88
CA PRO A 285 -19.04 1.89 15.90
C PRO A 285 -19.37 3.24 16.57
N PRO A 286 -18.38 3.89 17.23
CA PRO A 286 -18.55 5.19 17.88
C PRO A 286 -19.21 6.23 16.99
N GLN A 287 -20.22 6.94 17.52
CA GLN A 287 -20.98 7.91 16.74
C GLN A 287 -20.23 9.21 16.47
N GLN A 288 -19.36 9.62 17.38
CA GLN A 288 -18.70 10.92 17.40
C GLN A 288 -17.18 10.79 17.30
N LEU A 289 -16.69 9.87 16.47
CA LEU A 289 -15.26 9.51 16.38
C LEU A 289 -14.33 10.74 16.31
N PHE A 290 -14.62 11.72 15.46
CA PHE A 290 -13.76 12.91 15.32
C PHE A 290 -13.88 13.90 16.47
N ARG A 291 -14.94 13.84 17.27
CA ARG A 291 -15.04 14.60 18.53
C ARG A 291 -14.30 13.88 19.65
N ASP A 292 -14.43 12.56 19.74
CA ASP A 292 -13.68 11.70 20.66
C ASP A 292 -12.16 11.84 20.39
N MET A 293 -11.76 11.89 19.12
CA MET A 293 -10.38 12.10 18.68
C MET A 293 -9.84 13.45 19.15
N ALA A 294 -10.60 14.53 18.95
CA ALA A 294 -10.24 15.86 19.46
C ALA A 294 -10.08 15.85 20.99
N GLY A 295 -10.99 15.19 21.71
CA GLY A 295 -10.89 14.99 23.15
C GLY A 295 -9.61 14.25 23.57
N SER A 296 -9.19 13.24 22.79
CA SER A 296 -7.96 12.48 23.04
C SER A 296 -6.68 13.33 22.92
N PHE A 297 -6.69 14.35 22.05
CA PHE A 297 -5.59 15.30 21.90
C PHE A 297 -5.55 16.33 23.03
N ALA A 298 -6.71 16.76 23.52
CA ALA A 298 -6.82 17.71 24.63
C ALA A 298 -6.50 17.08 25.99
N ALA A 299 -6.69 15.76 26.13
CA ALA A 299 -6.40 15.05 27.36
C ALA A 299 -4.90 15.07 27.69
N ALA A 300 -4.55 15.51 28.90
CA ALA A 300 -3.18 15.46 29.40
C ALA A 300 -2.68 14.00 29.45
N SER A 301 -1.44 13.79 29.02
CA SER A 301 -0.78 12.48 29.08
C SER A 301 0.48 12.57 29.95
N GLN A 302 0.57 11.73 30.97
CA GLN A 302 1.77 11.65 31.82
C GLN A 302 2.97 11.07 31.06
N ASP A 303 2.72 10.32 29.98
CA ASP A 303 3.74 9.66 29.17
C ASP A 303 4.28 10.55 28.04
N GLU A 304 3.73 11.77 27.87
CA GLU A 304 4.13 12.67 26.78
C GLU A 304 5.64 13.00 26.77
N PRO A 305 6.33 13.21 27.91
CA PRO A 305 7.78 13.39 27.92
C PRO A 305 8.55 12.15 27.46
N VAL A 306 8.11 10.95 27.83
CA VAL A 306 8.72 9.68 27.41
C VAL A 306 8.52 9.50 25.90
N ARG A 307 7.30 9.77 25.41
CA ARG A 307 6.96 9.68 23.98
C ARG A 307 7.77 10.66 23.14
N LEU A 308 7.96 11.89 23.64
CA LEU A 308 8.80 12.86 22.96
C LEU A 308 10.25 12.37 22.89
N GLN A 309 10.77 11.78 23.96
CA GLN A 309 12.12 11.22 23.96
C GLN A 309 12.25 10.08 22.94
N GLU A 310 11.27 9.16 22.86
CA GLU A 310 11.25 8.09 21.84
C GLU A 310 11.29 8.65 20.40
N LEU A 311 10.53 9.71 20.12
CA LEU A 311 10.54 10.38 18.81
C LEU A 311 11.88 11.08 18.50
N LEU A 312 12.60 11.54 19.52
CA LEU A 312 13.92 12.15 19.36
C LEU A 312 15.03 11.10 19.17
N ASP A 313 14.88 9.93 19.78
CA ASP A 313 15.82 8.81 19.68
C ASP A 313 15.65 7.97 18.40
N GLU A 314 14.63 8.28 17.59
CA GLU A 314 14.38 7.59 16.32
C GLU A 314 15.58 7.70 15.37
N ALA A 315 16.11 6.55 14.98
CA ALA A 315 17.24 6.48 14.07
C ALA A 315 16.77 6.76 12.63
N PRO A 316 17.51 7.57 11.85
CA PRO A 316 17.14 7.87 10.47
C PRO A 316 17.11 6.59 9.63
N GLY A 317 15.93 6.27 9.09
CA GLY A 317 15.75 5.18 8.16
C GLY A 317 16.59 5.39 6.89
N LEU A 318 17.08 4.29 6.30
CA LEU A 318 17.90 4.35 5.08
C LEU A 318 17.12 4.78 3.84
N ASP A 319 15.83 4.48 3.81
CA ASP A 319 14.90 4.82 2.72
C ASP A 319 13.84 5.83 3.15
N ASP A 320 14.03 6.45 4.32
CA ASP A 320 13.09 7.46 4.83
C ASP A 320 13.23 8.74 4.02
N THR A 321 12.11 9.18 3.43
CA THR A 321 12.02 10.37 2.61
C THR A 321 12.09 11.65 3.44
N HIS A 322 11.88 11.56 4.75
CA HIS A 322 11.88 12.71 5.66
C HIS A 322 13.05 12.62 6.67
N PRO A 323 13.60 13.77 7.12
CA PRO A 323 14.52 13.79 8.25
C PRO A 323 13.79 13.51 9.57
N THR A 324 14.52 13.00 10.56
CA THR A 324 13.95 12.72 11.90
C THR A 324 13.60 14.01 12.64
N LEU A 325 12.73 13.93 13.65
CA LEU A 325 12.36 15.07 14.48
C LEU A 325 13.60 15.76 15.07
N ALA A 326 14.54 14.99 15.61
CA ALA A 326 15.79 15.51 16.17
C ALA A 326 16.61 16.30 15.14
N GLN A 327 16.73 15.80 13.90
CA GLN A 327 17.45 16.48 12.83
C GLN A 327 16.79 17.81 12.43
N ARG A 328 15.45 17.83 12.34
CA ARG A 328 14.69 19.05 12.00
C ARG A 328 14.79 20.11 13.10
N LEU A 329 14.69 19.72 14.37
CA LEU A 329 14.88 20.62 15.51
C LEU A 329 16.30 21.20 15.55
N GLN A 330 17.31 20.37 15.28
CA GLN A 330 18.71 20.80 15.19
C GLN A 330 18.90 21.82 14.06
N ALA A 331 18.33 21.57 12.88
CA ALA A 331 18.39 22.49 11.73
C ALA A 331 17.73 23.85 12.03
N LEU A 332 16.67 23.85 12.84
CA LEU A 332 15.99 25.06 13.34
C LEU A 332 16.75 25.76 14.49
N GLY A 333 17.82 25.15 15.01
CA GLY A 333 18.55 25.65 16.18
C GLY A 333 17.71 25.64 17.46
N GLN A 334 16.74 24.73 17.57
CA GLN A 334 15.83 24.64 18.71
C GLN A 334 16.12 23.38 19.54
N ALA A 335 16.09 23.52 20.86
CA ALA A 335 16.05 22.39 21.76
C ALA A 335 14.61 21.84 21.86
N PRO A 336 14.42 20.54 22.10
CA PRO A 336 13.11 20.00 22.40
C PRO A 336 12.56 20.65 23.68
N VAL A 337 11.26 20.92 23.70
CA VAL A 337 10.56 21.56 24.82
C VAL A 337 9.23 20.85 25.06
N ALA A 338 8.74 20.88 26.29
CA ALA A 338 7.38 20.40 26.56
C ALA A 338 6.37 21.29 25.81
N VAL A 339 5.53 20.68 24.98
CA VAL A 339 4.49 21.37 24.20
C VAL A 339 3.13 20.92 24.71
N PRO A 340 2.52 21.63 25.69
CA PRO A 340 1.22 21.23 26.20
C PRO A 340 0.15 21.27 25.10
N ALA A 341 -0.90 20.48 25.27
CA ALA A 341 -2.08 20.57 24.42
C ALA A 341 -2.62 22.02 24.41
N PRO A 342 -3.03 22.54 23.24
CA PRO A 342 -3.52 23.90 23.16
C PRO A 342 -4.84 24.04 23.92
N VAL A 343 -5.06 25.21 24.54
CA VAL A 343 -6.33 25.52 25.24
C VAL A 343 -7.50 25.55 24.25
N ARG A 344 -7.24 26.08 23.04
CA ARG A 344 -8.14 26.01 21.89
C ARG A 344 -7.36 25.57 20.67
N SER A 345 -7.93 24.63 19.93
CA SER A 345 -7.38 24.12 18.69
C SER A 345 -7.60 25.11 17.54
N ALA A 346 -6.78 24.98 16.49
CA ALA A 346 -6.95 25.72 15.25
C ALA A 346 -8.30 25.40 14.59
N ALA A 347 -8.81 24.18 14.76
CA ALA A 347 -10.15 23.81 14.32
C ALA A 347 -11.22 24.69 14.99
N GLU A 348 -11.16 24.86 16.31
CA GLU A 348 -12.12 25.68 17.06
C GLU A 348 -11.99 27.18 16.74
N ASP A 349 -10.78 27.65 16.45
CA ASP A 349 -10.52 29.07 16.16
C ASP A 349 -10.80 29.47 14.71
N LEU A 350 -10.68 28.54 13.75
CA LEU A 350 -10.69 28.86 12.31
C LEU A 350 -11.87 28.30 11.52
N LEU A 351 -12.50 27.21 11.97
CA LEU A 351 -13.61 26.58 11.24
C LEU A 351 -14.99 27.10 11.66
N GLY A 352 -15.12 27.67 12.85
CA GLY A 352 -16.42 28.14 13.36
C GLY A 352 -17.47 27.02 13.33
N PRO A 353 -18.71 27.29 12.84
CA PRO A 353 -19.78 26.29 12.76
C PRO A 353 -19.48 25.08 11.84
N LEU A 354 -18.53 25.23 10.91
CA LEU A 354 -18.15 24.15 10.00
C LEU A 354 -17.52 22.97 10.76
N LEU A 355 -16.90 23.22 11.92
CA LEU A 355 -16.26 22.18 12.74
C LEU A 355 -17.21 21.05 13.10
N ASP A 356 -18.37 21.37 13.68
CA ASP A 356 -19.37 20.37 14.10
C ASP A 356 -19.88 19.59 12.89
N SER A 357 -20.16 20.28 11.79
CA SER A 357 -20.65 19.66 10.55
C SER A 357 -19.62 18.67 9.96
N LEU A 358 -18.33 19.02 9.98
CA LEU A 358 -17.27 18.15 9.51
C LEU A 358 -17.02 16.97 10.45
N GLN A 359 -17.05 17.19 11.77
CA GLN A 359 -16.93 16.11 12.74
C GLN A 359 -18.05 15.08 12.58
N GLU A 360 -19.29 15.53 12.43
CA GLU A 360 -20.46 14.66 12.24
C GLU A 360 -20.37 13.90 10.92
N ARG A 361 -20.15 14.61 9.81
CA ARG A 361 -20.09 14.00 8.48
C ARG A 361 -18.96 12.97 8.36
N PHE A 362 -17.73 13.33 8.77
CA PHE A 362 -16.63 12.37 8.71
C PHE A 362 -16.79 11.19 9.67
N SER A 363 -17.42 11.40 10.84
CA SER A 363 -17.75 10.29 11.75
C SER A 363 -18.77 9.36 11.09
N GLN A 364 -19.78 9.90 10.40
CA GLN A 364 -20.77 9.12 9.68
C GLN A 364 -20.15 8.33 8.52
N GLU A 365 -19.35 8.98 7.67
CA GLU A 365 -18.68 8.32 6.53
C GLU A 365 -17.78 7.17 7.00
N TRP A 366 -17.01 7.38 8.08
CA TRP A 366 -16.20 6.30 8.67
C TRP A 366 -17.07 5.16 9.21
N ARG A 367 -18.17 5.47 9.92
CA ARG A 367 -19.08 4.44 10.44
C ARG A 367 -19.71 3.61 9.33
N GLU A 368 -20.16 4.24 8.26
CA GLU A 368 -20.73 3.55 7.11
C GLU A 368 -19.73 2.58 6.50
N HIS A 369 -18.45 2.96 6.45
CA HIS A 369 -17.38 2.10 5.95
C HIS A 369 -17.08 0.90 6.85
N VAL A 370 -17.13 1.05 8.18
CA VAL A 370 -16.74 -0.01 9.14
C VAL A 370 -17.91 -0.82 9.71
N ALA A 371 -19.16 -0.39 9.54
CA ALA A 371 -20.32 -0.92 10.27
C ALA A 371 -20.57 -2.43 10.08
N GLU A 372 -20.27 -2.99 8.90
CA GLU A 372 -20.42 -4.42 8.66
C GLU A 372 -19.36 -5.24 9.40
N ASN A 373 -18.09 -4.94 9.15
CA ASN A 373 -16.96 -5.60 9.82
C ASN A 373 -17.02 -5.44 11.35
N TRP A 374 -17.44 -4.26 11.83
CA TRP A 374 -17.61 -3.99 13.26
C TRP A 374 -18.63 -4.92 13.90
N ARG A 375 -19.82 -5.07 13.29
CA ARG A 375 -20.88 -5.94 13.81
C ARG A 375 -20.44 -7.40 13.81
N GLU A 376 -19.82 -7.87 12.72
CA GLU A 376 -19.30 -9.24 12.64
C GLU A 376 -18.29 -9.54 13.77
N ARG A 377 -17.37 -8.60 14.02
CA ARG A 377 -16.38 -8.75 15.10
C ARG A 377 -17.00 -8.71 16.49
N HIS A 378 -17.97 -7.82 16.73
CA HIS A 378 -18.71 -7.76 18.00
C HIS A 378 -19.50 -9.05 18.25
N ASP A 379 -20.20 -9.56 17.24
CA ASP A 379 -20.98 -10.78 17.34
C ASP A 379 -20.08 -12.00 17.59
N ARG A 380 -18.94 -12.08 16.89
CA ARG A 380 -17.92 -13.11 17.15
C ARG A 380 -17.36 -13.02 18.57
N HIS A 381 -17.06 -11.81 19.06
CA HIS A 381 -16.60 -11.63 20.44
C HIS A 381 -17.66 -12.09 21.45
N THR A 382 -18.93 -11.75 21.21
CA THR A 382 -20.06 -12.18 22.07
C THR A 382 -20.17 -13.70 22.12
N GLN A 383 -20.09 -14.35 20.95
CA GLN A 383 -20.10 -15.81 20.83
C GLN A 383 -18.90 -16.45 21.54
N ASP A 384 -17.69 -15.89 21.37
CA ASP A 384 -16.48 -16.36 22.04
C ASP A 384 -16.64 -16.26 23.58
N VAL A 385 -17.25 -15.19 24.10
CA VAL A 385 -17.53 -15.01 25.54
C VAL A 385 -18.53 -16.04 26.06
N GLU A 386 -19.64 -16.25 25.35
CA GLU A 386 -20.63 -17.26 25.69
C GLU A 386 -20.04 -18.67 25.66
N ARG A 387 -19.23 -18.97 24.63
CA ARG A 387 -18.56 -20.26 24.47
C ARG A 387 -17.53 -20.50 25.57
N LEU A 388 -16.76 -19.49 25.95
CA LEU A 388 -15.81 -19.61 27.07
C LEU A 388 -16.56 -19.91 28.37
N ALA A 389 -17.66 -19.20 28.65
CA ALA A 389 -18.46 -19.44 29.84
C ALA A 389 -19.02 -20.87 29.88
N GLU A 390 -19.49 -21.40 28.74
CA GLU A 390 -19.93 -22.79 28.63
C GLU A 390 -18.80 -23.77 28.97
N LEU A 391 -17.62 -23.60 28.39
CA LEU A 391 -16.46 -24.47 28.63
C LEU A 391 -15.99 -24.42 30.08
N GLU A 392 -15.99 -23.24 30.70
CA GLU A 392 -15.62 -23.04 32.10
C GLU A 392 -16.55 -23.79 33.08
N THR A 393 -17.84 -23.98 32.75
CA THR A 393 -18.75 -24.76 33.61
C THR A 393 -18.41 -26.25 33.70
N ARG A 394 -17.64 -26.77 32.74
CA ARG A 394 -17.27 -28.18 32.61
C ARG A 394 -15.77 -28.36 32.38
N ALA A 395 -14.97 -27.45 32.93
CA ALA A 395 -13.52 -27.40 32.74
C ALA A 395 -12.81 -28.74 33.09
N ASP A 396 -13.28 -29.45 34.11
CA ASP A 396 -12.72 -30.74 34.54
C ASP A 396 -13.08 -31.92 33.62
N ALA A 397 -14.00 -31.72 32.67
CA ALA A 397 -14.55 -32.75 31.80
C ALA A 397 -14.58 -32.31 30.32
N LEU A 398 -13.68 -31.41 29.92
CA LEU A 398 -13.53 -31.02 28.52
C LEU A 398 -13.06 -32.20 27.68
N ALA A 399 -13.62 -32.33 26.47
CA ALA A 399 -13.10 -33.30 25.51
C ALA A 399 -11.73 -32.84 25.00
N ASP A 400 -10.87 -33.79 24.62
CA ASP A 400 -9.52 -33.48 24.11
C ASP A 400 -9.57 -32.47 22.94
N THR A 401 -10.58 -32.56 22.08
CA THR A 401 -10.82 -31.66 20.94
C THR A 401 -11.15 -30.22 21.34
N GLU A 402 -11.62 -29.99 22.56
CA GLU A 402 -12.05 -28.68 23.05
C GLU A 402 -10.94 -27.96 23.84
N LEU A 403 -9.90 -28.67 24.27
CA LEU A 403 -8.80 -28.08 25.05
C LEU A 403 -8.08 -26.96 24.30
N GLY A 404 -7.86 -27.12 22.99
CA GLY A 404 -7.25 -26.10 22.14
C GLY A 404 -8.13 -24.87 21.97
N GLU A 405 -9.45 -25.08 21.79
CA GLU A 405 -10.44 -24.00 21.72
C GLU A 405 -10.50 -23.23 23.04
N TYR A 406 -10.56 -23.94 24.17
CA TYR A 406 -10.58 -23.38 25.51
C TYR A 406 -9.33 -22.53 25.78
N ALA A 407 -8.13 -23.05 25.48
CA ALA A 407 -6.88 -22.32 25.63
C ALA A 407 -6.86 -21.02 24.81
N ARG A 408 -7.35 -21.06 23.56
CA ARG A 408 -7.49 -19.87 22.70
C ARG A 408 -8.46 -18.84 23.29
N LEU A 409 -9.62 -19.29 23.75
CA LEU A 409 -10.63 -18.40 24.32
C LEU A 409 -10.13 -17.74 25.60
N VAL A 410 -9.45 -18.49 26.47
CA VAL A 410 -8.81 -17.93 27.68
C VAL A 410 -7.73 -16.91 27.29
N GLU A 411 -6.84 -17.25 26.35
CA GLU A 411 -5.80 -16.34 25.88
C GLU A 411 -6.38 -15.00 25.37
N VAL A 412 -7.47 -15.04 24.60
CA VAL A 412 -8.07 -13.85 23.99
C VAL A 412 -8.93 -13.06 24.98
N LEU A 413 -9.68 -13.72 25.84
CA LEU A 413 -10.71 -13.10 26.70
C LEU A 413 -10.27 -12.88 28.15
N ARG A 414 -9.11 -13.42 28.54
CA ARG A 414 -8.50 -13.28 29.87
C ARG A 414 -7.02 -12.89 29.71
N PRO A 415 -6.72 -11.63 29.32
CA PRO A 415 -5.35 -11.19 29.07
C PRO A 415 -4.41 -11.31 30.28
N ASP A 416 -4.96 -11.35 31.50
CA ASP A 416 -4.20 -11.54 32.74
C ASP A 416 -3.90 -13.04 33.05
N ALA A 417 -4.49 -13.97 32.31
CA ALA A 417 -4.31 -15.40 32.53
C ALA A 417 -3.12 -15.95 31.72
N ASP A 418 -2.32 -16.82 32.35
CA ASP A 418 -1.30 -17.58 31.62
C ASP A 418 -1.98 -18.72 30.84
N ALA A 419 -2.10 -18.57 29.52
CA ALA A 419 -2.66 -19.59 28.63
C ALA A 419 -1.67 -20.72 28.29
N ALA A 420 -0.37 -20.56 28.55
CA ALA A 420 0.63 -21.56 28.15
C ALA A 420 0.42 -22.95 28.79
N PRO A 421 0.04 -23.08 30.09
CA PRO A 421 -0.33 -24.37 30.67
C PRO A 421 -1.54 -25.02 29.98
N LEU A 422 -2.53 -24.23 29.55
CA LEU A 422 -3.72 -24.74 28.86
C LEU A 422 -3.34 -25.28 27.47
N TYR A 423 -2.51 -24.54 26.73
CA TYR A 423 -2.02 -25.04 25.45
C TYR A 423 -1.09 -26.26 25.61
N ARG A 424 -0.30 -26.35 26.68
CA ARG A 424 0.48 -27.58 26.98
C ARG A 424 -0.44 -28.78 27.18
N ALA A 425 -1.53 -28.62 27.91
CA ALA A 425 -2.53 -29.68 28.09
C ALA A 425 -3.19 -30.04 26.75
N ALA A 426 -3.56 -29.05 25.93
CA ALA A 426 -4.14 -29.26 24.62
C ALA A 426 -3.20 -30.02 23.67
N VAL A 427 -1.92 -29.64 23.62
CA VAL A 427 -0.89 -30.30 22.80
C VAL A 427 -0.59 -31.72 23.31
N ALA A 428 -0.61 -31.95 24.62
CA ALA A 428 -0.43 -33.28 25.20
C ALA A 428 -1.59 -34.23 24.83
N ALA A 429 -2.82 -33.73 24.84
CA ALA A 429 -4.00 -34.49 24.45
C ALA A 429 -4.09 -34.71 22.92
N ARG A 430 -3.71 -33.69 22.14
CA ARG A 430 -3.73 -33.69 20.68
C ARG A 430 -2.43 -33.13 20.10
N PRO A 431 -1.39 -33.97 19.94
CA PRO A 431 -0.12 -33.54 19.36
C PRO A 431 -0.19 -33.12 17.88
N ASP A 432 -1.29 -33.45 17.20
CA ASP A 432 -1.58 -33.14 15.80
C ASP A 432 -2.36 -31.81 15.61
N ASP A 433 -2.69 -31.11 16.68
CA ASP A 433 -3.33 -29.80 16.61
C ASP A 433 -2.31 -28.69 16.25
N ALA A 434 -2.20 -28.38 14.96
CA ALA A 434 -1.24 -27.41 14.43
C ALA A 434 -1.39 -26.01 15.07
N LEU A 435 -2.62 -25.57 15.36
CA LEU A 435 -2.87 -24.25 15.92
C LEU A 435 -2.48 -24.19 17.40
N ALA A 436 -2.80 -25.22 18.18
CA ALA A 436 -2.37 -25.29 19.59
C ALA A 436 -0.84 -25.35 19.71
N GLN A 437 -0.17 -26.10 18.82
CA GLN A 437 1.28 -26.13 18.69
C GLN A 437 1.84 -24.73 18.38
N ALA A 438 1.27 -24.02 17.40
CA ALA A 438 1.72 -22.69 17.02
C ALA A 438 1.56 -21.66 18.15
N ARG A 439 0.42 -21.65 18.83
CA ARG A 439 0.16 -20.72 19.94
C ARG A 439 1.04 -20.99 21.14
N LEU A 440 1.22 -22.27 21.53
CA LEU A 440 2.15 -22.63 22.60
C LEU A 440 3.58 -22.19 22.26
N GLY A 441 4.04 -22.49 21.04
CA GLY A 441 5.36 -22.07 20.56
C GLY A 441 5.55 -20.57 20.67
N THR A 442 4.57 -19.80 20.20
CA THR A 442 4.58 -18.32 20.28
C THR A 442 4.71 -17.83 21.73
N LEU A 443 3.85 -18.31 22.64
CA LEU A 443 3.85 -17.88 24.04
C LEU A 443 5.16 -18.21 24.77
N LEU A 444 5.81 -19.32 24.43
CA LEU A 444 7.11 -19.70 24.98
C LEU A 444 8.23 -18.80 24.43
N LEU A 445 8.25 -18.54 23.12
CA LEU A 445 9.23 -17.64 22.51
C LEU A 445 9.13 -16.20 23.02
N ASP A 446 7.92 -15.70 23.27
CA ASP A 446 7.71 -14.37 23.87
C ASP A 446 8.37 -14.25 25.26
N ARG A 447 8.48 -15.37 25.99
CA ARG A 447 9.18 -15.50 27.28
C ARG A 447 10.66 -15.84 27.12
N GLN A 448 11.19 -15.80 25.91
CA GLN A 448 12.55 -16.21 25.53
C GLN A 448 12.86 -17.68 25.83
N ASP A 449 11.84 -18.54 25.90
CA ASP A 449 12.00 -19.98 26.12
C ASP A 449 12.21 -20.70 24.77
N ALA A 450 13.40 -21.26 24.58
CA ALA A 450 13.81 -21.96 23.37
C ALA A 450 12.94 -23.20 23.05
N GLU A 451 12.21 -23.75 24.03
CA GLU A 451 11.26 -24.86 23.81
C GLU A 451 10.22 -24.49 22.73
N GLY A 452 9.87 -23.20 22.64
CA GLY A 452 8.91 -22.67 21.67
C GLY A 452 9.27 -22.95 20.20
N VAL A 453 10.56 -23.08 19.89
CA VAL A 453 11.03 -23.38 18.53
C VAL A 453 10.50 -24.73 18.06
N ALA A 454 10.55 -25.75 18.91
CA ALA A 454 10.12 -27.11 18.55
C ALA A 454 8.62 -27.16 18.26
N TYR A 455 7.80 -26.45 19.05
CA TYR A 455 6.36 -26.37 18.83
C TYR A 455 6.02 -25.62 17.53
N LEU A 456 6.73 -24.52 17.21
CA LEU A 456 6.53 -23.82 15.93
C LEU A 456 6.95 -24.68 14.73
N GLU A 457 8.08 -25.38 14.78
CA GLU A 457 8.46 -26.29 13.70
C GLU A 457 7.46 -27.43 13.54
N ARG A 458 6.94 -27.97 14.65
CA ARG A 458 5.88 -28.98 14.60
C ARG A 458 4.59 -28.44 13.99
N ALA A 459 4.21 -27.21 14.32
CA ALA A 459 3.05 -26.56 13.71
C ALA A 459 3.21 -26.43 12.18
N ILE A 460 4.41 -26.07 11.71
CA ILE A 460 4.73 -26.00 10.28
C ILE A 460 4.62 -27.36 9.60
N GLU A 461 5.08 -28.43 10.25
CA GLU A 461 4.96 -29.79 9.73
C GLU A 461 3.50 -30.26 9.61
N LEU A 462 2.64 -29.81 10.53
CA LEU A 462 1.23 -30.19 10.58
C LEU A 462 0.36 -29.35 9.63
N ASP A 463 0.66 -28.05 9.49
CA ASP A 463 -0.05 -27.13 8.61
C ASP A 463 0.91 -26.14 7.92
N GLU A 464 1.13 -26.34 6.62
CA GLU A 464 1.98 -25.48 5.80
C GLU A 464 1.47 -24.02 5.73
N ASN A 465 0.18 -23.77 5.99
CA ASN A 465 -0.37 -22.40 6.01
C ASN A 465 0.24 -21.55 7.13
N LEU A 466 0.74 -22.18 8.20
CA LEU A 466 1.38 -21.52 9.33
C LEU A 466 2.86 -21.19 9.07
N LEU A 467 3.44 -21.71 7.98
CA LEU A 467 4.87 -21.58 7.64
C LEU A 467 5.37 -20.14 7.69
N GLU A 468 4.69 -19.21 7.03
CA GLU A 468 5.18 -17.82 6.96
C GLU A 468 5.17 -17.15 8.33
N GLN A 469 4.05 -17.26 9.04
CA GLN A 469 3.87 -16.62 10.35
C GLN A 469 4.83 -17.21 11.39
N ALA A 470 4.98 -18.54 11.43
CA ALA A 470 5.90 -19.22 12.32
C ALA A 470 7.36 -18.85 12.04
N LEU A 471 7.78 -18.76 10.77
CA LEU A 471 9.13 -18.31 10.42
C LEU A 471 9.39 -16.84 10.79
N GLN A 472 8.39 -15.96 10.72
CA GLN A 472 8.53 -14.57 11.16
C GLN A 472 8.78 -14.49 12.67
N LEU A 473 8.05 -15.27 13.46
CA LEU A 473 8.23 -15.36 14.93
C LEU A 473 9.60 -15.94 15.29
N LEU A 474 10.02 -17.03 14.64
CA LEU A 474 11.36 -17.61 14.81
C LEU A 474 12.46 -16.60 14.49
N ALA A 475 12.32 -15.84 13.41
CA ALA A 475 13.29 -14.81 13.03
C ALA A 475 13.37 -13.68 14.06
N GLN A 476 12.24 -13.29 14.64
CA GLN A 476 12.21 -12.30 15.72
C GLN A 476 12.92 -12.83 16.98
N TYR A 477 12.60 -14.06 17.39
CA TYR A 477 13.22 -14.71 18.54
C TYR A 477 14.74 -14.83 18.38
N TYR A 478 15.22 -15.40 17.27
CA TYR A 478 16.66 -15.56 17.05
C TYR A 478 17.41 -14.22 17.02
N ARG A 479 16.77 -13.15 16.53
CA ARG A 479 17.35 -11.80 16.60
C ARG A 479 17.45 -11.29 18.03
N GLN A 480 16.44 -11.52 18.86
CA GLN A 480 16.44 -11.10 20.27
C GLN A 480 17.44 -11.92 21.10
N ALA A 481 17.61 -13.20 20.77
CA ALA A 481 18.56 -14.11 21.41
C ALA A 481 20.01 -13.97 20.88
N ASP A 482 20.27 -13.06 19.93
CA ASP A 482 21.57 -12.87 19.25
C ASP A 482 22.12 -14.16 18.57
N ASP A 483 21.22 -15.04 18.10
CA ASP A 483 21.55 -16.26 17.37
C ASP A 483 21.55 -16.00 15.85
N GLU A 484 22.70 -15.58 15.33
CA GLU A 484 22.89 -15.31 13.90
C GLU A 484 22.65 -16.54 13.01
N ALA A 485 22.93 -17.75 13.52
CA ALA A 485 22.81 -18.98 12.75
C ALA A 485 21.34 -19.36 12.56
N GLY A 486 20.57 -19.38 13.66
CA GLY A 486 19.12 -19.59 13.65
C GLY A 486 18.40 -18.54 12.81
N PHE A 487 18.77 -17.26 12.99
CA PHE A 487 18.23 -16.16 12.18
C PHE A 487 18.53 -16.36 10.68
N GLY A 488 19.78 -16.67 10.32
CA GLY A 488 20.20 -16.87 8.93
C GLY A 488 19.48 -18.04 8.24
N ALA A 489 19.28 -19.16 8.93
CA ALA A 489 18.54 -20.31 8.44
C ALA A 489 17.05 -19.95 8.19
N THR A 490 16.44 -19.25 9.15
CA THR A 490 15.03 -18.84 9.09
C THR A 490 14.76 -17.87 7.94
N ILE A 491 15.61 -16.85 7.78
CA ILE A 491 15.53 -15.90 6.67
C ILE A 491 15.71 -16.58 5.31
N SER A 492 16.55 -17.61 5.23
CA SER A 492 16.73 -18.39 4.00
C SER A 492 15.45 -19.15 3.62
N ARG A 493 14.74 -19.72 4.60
CA ARG A 493 13.43 -20.38 4.39
C ARG A 493 12.36 -19.38 3.97
N LEU A 494 12.26 -18.21 4.62
CA LEU A 494 11.34 -17.13 4.23
C LEU A 494 11.58 -16.69 2.79
N ARG A 495 12.84 -16.48 2.41
CA ARG A 495 13.19 -16.11 1.03
C ARG A 495 12.80 -17.19 0.03
N ALA A 496 13.02 -18.46 0.36
CA ALA A 496 12.63 -19.57 -0.49
C ALA A 496 11.10 -19.65 -0.64
N LEU A 497 10.34 -19.43 0.43
CA LEU A 497 8.88 -19.35 0.40
C LEU A 497 8.39 -18.22 -0.52
N HIS A 498 8.89 -17.00 -0.32
CA HIS A 498 8.54 -15.85 -1.18
C HIS A 498 8.90 -16.12 -2.63
N GLN A 499 10.07 -16.68 -2.91
CA GLN A 499 10.46 -17.06 -4.27
C GLN A 499 9.53 -18.11 -4.89
N ARG A 500 9.10 -19.13 -4.13
CA ARG A 500 8.12 -20.12 -4.60
C ARG A 500 6.77 -19.45 -4.92
N ARG A 501 6.29 -18.57 -4.05
CA ARG A 501 5.03 -17.82 -4.26
C ARG A 501 5.11 -16.91 -5.46
N ASP A 502 6.22 -16.20 -5.64
CA ASP A 502 6.46 -15.38 -6.83
C ASP A 502 6.44 -16.23 -8.10
N VAL A 503 7.09 -17.39 -8.09
CA VAL A 503 7.09 -18.32 -9.23
C VAL A 503 5.68 -18.85 -9.50
N ALA A 504 4.93 -19.21 -8.47
CA ALA A 504 3.56 -19.73 -8.58
C ALA A 504 2.58 -18.65 -9.06
N MET A 505 2.64 -17.43 -8.53
CA MET A 505 1.86 -16.27 -8.98
C MET A 505 2.17 -15.96 -10.45
N GLN A 506 3.45 -15.92 -10.80
CA GLN A 506 3.90 -15.78 -12.17
C GLN A 506 3.43 -16.92 -13.08
N ALA A 507 3.30 -18.14 -12.57
CA ALA A 507 2.77 -19.28 -13.31
C ALA A 507 1.25 -19.17 -13.50
N ARG A 508 0.51 -18.63 -12.54
CA ARG A 508 -0.93 -18.34 -12.65
C ARG A 508 -1.20 -17.27 -13.71
N GLU A 509 -0.49 -16.14 -13.68
CA GLU A 509 -0.68 -15.06 -14.66
C GLU A 509 -0.37 -15.46 -16.11
N ARG A 510 0.57 -16.39 -16.31
CA ARG A 510 0.90 -16.89 -17.66
C ARG A 510 -0.04 -18.01 -18.05
N VAL A 511 -0.61 -17.95 -19.25
CA VAL A 511 -1.34 -19.08 -19.84
C VAL A 511 -0.73 -19.47 -21.18
N ASP A 512 -0.18 -20.68 -21.28
CA ASP A 512 0.47 -21.23 -22.46
C ASP A 512 -0.20 -22.54 -22.90
N ALA A 513 -0.81 -22.50 -24.08
CA ALA A 513 -1.55 -23.62 -24.66
C ALA A 513 -0.73 -24.92 -24.83
N LYS A 514 0.60 -24.85 -24.90
CA LYS A 514 1.48 -26.02 -25.10
C LYS A 514 2.11 -26.49 -23.79
N LYS A 515 2.69 -25.56 -23.03
CA LYS A 515 3.52 -25.88 -21.87
C LYS A 515 2.71 -26.17 -20.62
N ASP A 516 1.55 -25.55 -20.48
CA ASP A 516 0.74 -25.74 -19.28
C ASP A 516 -0.04 -27.06 -19.35
N ARG A 517 -0.29 -27.62 -18.16
CA ARG A 517 -1.20 -28.74 -17.96
C ARG A 517 -2.54 -28.21 -17.47
N TYR A 518 -3.60 -28.56 -18.18
CA TYR A 518 -4.99 -28.20 -17.83
C TYR A 518 -5.73 -29.45 -17.39
N LEU A 519 -6.52 -29.30 -16.34
CA LEU A 519 -7.34 -30.31 -15.69
C LEU A 519 -8.81 -29.87 -15.76
N GLU A 520 -9.72 -30.79 -15.50
CA GLU A 520 -11.14 -30.46 -15.29
C GLU A 520 -11.28 -29.44 -14.14
N HIS A 521 -12.32 -28.59 -14.20
CA HIS A 521 -12.44 -27.47 -13.28
C HIS A 521 -12.63 -27.90 -11.81
N GLY A 522 -13.29 -29.02 -11.55
CA GLY A 522 -13.53 -29.51 -10.18
C GLY A 522 -14.47 -28.64 -9.31
N LEU A 523 -15.02 -27.55 -9.87
CA LEU A 523 -16.06 -26.72 -9.25
C LEU A 523 -17.32 -27.52 -8.90
N ASP A 524 -17.89 -27.27 -7.72
CA ASP A 524 -19.19 -27.81 -7.31
C ASP A 524 -20.37 -27.08 -8.00
N ALA A 525 -21.59 -27.56 -7.76
CA ALA A 525 -22.79 -27.02 -8.39
C ALA A 525 -23.10 -25.57 -7.97
N GLU A 526 -22.73 -25.17 -6.76
CA GLU A 526 -22.96 -23.81 -6.27
C GLU A 526 -21.99 -22.82 -6.93
N ALA A 527 -20.69 -23.15 -6.94
CA ALA A 527 -19.67 -22.35 -7.60
C ALA A 527 -19.93 -22.21 -9.11
N LEU A 528 -20.41 -23.27 -9.78
CA LEU A 528 -20.82 -23.19 -11.18
C LEU A 528 -22.02 -22.26 -11.38
N ARG A 529 -23.00 -22.27 -10.48
CA ARG A 529 -24.16 -21.36 -10.53
C ARG A 529 -23.73 -19.91 -10.35
N VAL A 530 -22.91 -19.62 -9.35
CA VAL A 530 -22.37 -18.27 -9.09
C VAL A 530 -21.56 -17.77 -10.29
N ALA A 531 -20.72 -18.63 -10.87
CA ALA A 531 -19.95 -18.30 -12.07
C ALA A 531 -20.87 -18.00 -13.28
N ALA A 532 -21.90 -18.81 -13.49
CA ALA A 532 -22.88 -18.63 -14.57
C ALA A 532 -23.69 -17.33 -14.40
N ASP A 533 -24.12 -17.00 -13.18
CA ASP A 533 -24.81 -15.76 -12.84
C ASP A 533 -23.91 -14.54 -13.12
N GLY A 534 -22.63 -14.62 -12.75
CA GLY A 534 -21.62 -13.61 -13.08
C GLY A 534 -21.44 -13.39 -14.58
N LEU A 535 -21.31 -14.48 -15.35
CA LEU A 535 -21.21 -14.43 -16.82
C LEU A 535 -22.48 -13.84 -17.47
N GLN A 536 -23.66 -14.08 -16.89
CA GLN A 536 -24.91 -13.48 -17.32
C GLN A 536 -24.97 -11.98 -17.03
N ARG A 537 -24.56 -11.54 -15.84
CA ARG A 537 -24.50 -10.11 -15.47
C ARG A 537 -23.57 -9.30 -16.38
N ALA A 538 -22.50 -9.92 -16.87
CA ALA A 538 -21.60 -9.30 -17.84
C ALA A 538 -22.29 -8.99 -19.20
N GLY A 539 -23.43 -9.62 -19.51
CA GLY A 539 -24.36 -9.29 -20.61
C GLY A 539 -23.90 -9.65 -22.03
N HIS A 540 -22.58 -9.76 -22.26
CA HIS A 540 -21.99 -9.93 -23.59
C HIS A 540 -21.39 -11.32 -23.84
N VAL A 541 -21.56 -12.29 -22.93
CA VAL A 541 -21.02 -13.65 -23.10
C VAL A 541 -21.97 -14.50 -23.96
N LYS A 542 -21.45 -15.14 -25.01
CA LYS A 542 -22.17 -16.11 -25.85
C LYS A 542 -22.06 -17.53 -25.29
N GLN A 543 -20.82 -17.97 -25.06
CA GLN A 543 -20.48 -19.25 -24.44
C GLN A 543 -19.21 -19.09 -23.59
N ALA A 544 -19.10 -19.85 -22.50
CA ALA A 544 -17.90 -19.90 -21.66
C ALA A 544 -17.49 -21.35 -21.32
N TRP A 545 -16.19 -21.59 -21.20
CA TRP A 545 -15.60 -22.85 -20.72
C TRP A 545 -14.61 -22.53 -19.61
N ILE A 546 -14.59 -23.36 -18.57
CA ILE A 546 -13.67 -23.23 -17.44
C ILE A 546 -12.86 -24.52 -17.33
N ALA A 547 -11.53 -24.38 -17.22
CA ALA A 547 -10.67 -25.49 -16.83
C ALA A 547 -9.69 -25.03 -15.75
N ARG A 548 -9.21 -25.96 -14.92
CA ARG A 548 -8.21 -25.67 -13.90
C ARG A 548 -6.82 -25.81 -14.50
N LYS A 549 -5.94 -24.83 -14.28
CA LYS A 549 -4.52 -24.93 -14.62
C LYS A 549 -3.77 -25.59 -13.47
N HIS A 550 -2.93 -26.57 -13.78
CA HIS A 550 -1.97 -27.13 -12.83
C HIS A 550 -0.78 -26.18 -12.64
N ILE A 551 -0.42 -25.89 -11.39
CA ILE A 551 0.74 -25.07 -11.04
C ILE A 551 1.77 -25.98 -10.37
N ASP A 552 2.89 -26.21 -11.04
CA ASP A 552 3.91 -27.14 -10.55
C ASP A 552 4.48 -26.67 -9.20
N GLY A 553 4.37 -27.52 -8.17
CA GLY A 553 4.86 -27.23 -6.82
C GLY A 553 3.93 -26.38 -5.96
N ASP A 554 2.66 -26.23 -6.35
CA ASP A 554 1.63 -25.47 -5.62
C ASP A 554 0.29 -26.24 -5.65
N ASP A 555 0.35 -27.52 -5.30
CA ASP A 555 -0.78 -28.46 -5.44
C ASP A 555 -1.88 -28.21 -4.38
N THR A 556 -1.50 -27.63 -3.23
CA THR A 556 -2.38 -27.26 -2.10
C THR A 556 -2.79 -25.79 -2.10
N GLY A 557 -2.18 -24.94 -2.93
CA GLY A 557 -2.50 -23.52 -2.97
C GLY A 557 -3.81 -23.20 -3.69
N VAL A 558 -4.11 -21.90 -3.75
CA VAL A 558 -5.35 -21.37 -4.34
C VAL A 558 -5.51 -21.88 -5.78
N PRO A 559 -6.63 -22.55 -6.12
CA PRO A 559 -6.89 -23.02 -7.48
C PRO A 559 -6.79 -21.87 -8.48
N HIS A 560 -6.30 -22.18 -9.69
CA HIS A 560 -6.23 -21.21 -10.78
C HIS A 560 -7.04 -21.69 -11.98
N TYR A 561 -8.02 -20.90 -12.39
CA TYR A 561 -8.93 -21.23 -13.49
C TYR A 561 -8.61 -20.44 -14.75
N VAL A 562 -8.69 -21.11 -15.90
CA VAL A 562 -8.64 -20.47 -17.22
C VAL A 562 -10.05 -20.47 -17.80
N VAL A 563 -10.59 -19.27 -17.95
CA VAL A 563 -11.96 -19.04 -18.43
C VAL A 563 -11.92 -18.60 -19.87
N VAL A 564 -12.32 -19.47 -20.79
CA VAL A 564 -12.39 -19.16 -22.21
C VAL A 564 -13.79 -18.68 -22.54
N VAL A 565 -13.92 -17.42 -22.96
CA VAL A 565 -15.21 -16.84 -23.35
C VAL A 565 -15.29 -16.58 -24.86
N THR A 566 -16.48 -16.71 -25.39
CA THR A 566 -16.88 -16.17 -26.70
C THR A 566 -17.88 -15.07 -26.45
N LEU A 567 -17.70 -13.90 -27.07
CA LEU A 567 -18.54 -12.73 -26.82
C LEU A 567 -19.58 -12.52 -27.94
N ARG A 568 -20.69 -11.84 -27.63
CA ARG A 568 -21.75 -11.44 -28.55
C ARG A 568 -21.48 -10.04 -29.09
N GLY A 569 -21.55 -9.86 -30.41
CA GLY A 569 -21.47 -8.56 -31.08
C GLY A 569 -20.10 -8.22 -31.67
N MET A 570 -20.07 -7.15 -32.47
CA MET A 570 -18.86 -6.60 -33.10
C MET A 570 -18.43 -5.37 -32.28
N ALA A 571 -17.50 -5.56 -31.33
CA ALA A 571 -17.09 -4.47 -30.45
C ALA A 571 -15.80 -3.79 -30.94
N TRP A 572 -15.69 -2.51 -30.61
CA TRP A 572 -14.56 -1.65 -31.00
C TRP A 572 -13.28 -1.94 -30.18
N THR A 573 -13.37 -2.61 -29.02
CA THR A 573 -12.21 -3.15 -28.26
C THR A 573 -12.59 -4.45 -27.52
N GLU A 574 -11.88 -5.56 -27.79
CA GLU A 574 -12.10 -6.86 -27.12
C GLU A 574 -11.78 -6.81 -25.60
N ASP A 575 -10.83 -5.96 -25.19
CA ASP A 575 -10.33 -5.87 -23.81
C ASP A 575 -11.37 -5.31 -22.82
N GLY A 576 -12.18 -4.33 -23.23
CA GLY A 576 -13.17 -3.70 -22.34
C GLY A 576 -14.34 -4.63 -21.99
N MET A 577 -14.73 -5.51 -22.91
CA MET A 577 -15.77 -6.52 -22.64
C MET A 577 -15.21 -7.68 -21.81
N LEU A 578 -13.95 -8.04 -22.03
CA LEU A 578 -13.28 -9.05 -21.21
C LEU A 578 -13.12 -8.55 -19.77
N GLN A 579 -12.83 -7.27 -19.57
CA GLN A 579 -12.77 -6.67 -18.23
C GLN A 579 -14.12 -6.78 -17.51
N LYS A 580 -15.24 -6.47 -18.18
CA LYS A 580 -16.58 -6.65 -17.59
C LYS A 580 -16.89 -8.09 -17.19
N VAL A 581 -16.32 -9.08 -17.90
CA VAL A 581 -16.42 -10.49 -17.51
C VAL A 581 -15.59 -10.75 -16.26
N VAL A 582 -14.37 -10.22 -16.19
CA VAL A 582 -13.50 -10.36 -15.01
C VAL A 582 -14.14 -9.71 -13.78
N ASP A 583 -14.69 -8.49 -13.91
CA ASP A 583 -15.30 -7.74 -12.81
C ASP A 583 -16.57 -8.42 -12.26
N ALA A 584 -17.28 -9.19 -13.08
CA ALA A 584 -18.55 -9.82 -12.71
C ALA A 584 -18.42 -11.30 -12.31
N LEU A 585 -17.29 -11.94 -12.63
CA LEU A 585 -17.07 -13.37 -12.44
C LEU A 585 -16.49 -13.67 -11.07
N GLU A 586 -17.15 -14.56 -10.33
CA GLU A 586 -16.71 -15.03 -9.02
C GLU A 586 -16.41 -16.52 -9.12
N LEU A 587 -15.21 -16.92 -8.67
CA LEU A 587 -14.75 -18.30 -8.62
C LEU A 587 -14.03 -18.56 -7.29
N PRO A 588 -14.09 -19.79 -6.74
CA PRO A 588 -13.39 -20.18 -5.51
C PRO A 588 -11.90 -20.40 -5.80
N GLY A 589 -11.22 -19.32 -6.19
CA GLY A 589 -9.82 -19.29 -6.57
C GLY A 589 -9.50 -18.16 -7.53
N SER A 590 -8.22 -18.04 -7.87
CA SER A 590 -7.76 -17.08 -8.87
C SER A 590 -8.20 -17.52 -10.27
N PHE A 591 -8.37 -16.58 -11.20
CA PHE A 591 -8.66 -16.94 -12.58
C PHE A 591 -8.10 -15.93 -13.57
N VAL A 592 -8.06 -16.35 -14.83
CA VAL A 592 -7.78 -15.50 -15.98
C VAL A 592 -8.81 -15.77 -17.05
N ALA A 593 -9.46 -14.71 -17.52
CA ALA A 593 -10.40 -14.77 -18.62
C ALA A 593 -9.66 -14.49 -19.94
N VAL A 594 -9.93 -15.29 -20.97
CA VAL A 594 -9.35 -15.10 -22.31
C VAL A 594 -10.45 -15.20 -23.37
N HIS A 595 -10.33 -14.37 -24.40
CA HIS A 595 -11.24 -14.45 -25.54
C HIS A 595 -10.82 -15.59 -26.49
N ALA A 596 -11.78 -16.42 -26.92
CA ALA A 596 -11.50 -17.59 -27.74
C ALA A 596 -10.86 -17.23 -29.11
N SER A 597 -11.18 -16.05 -29.66
CA SER A 597 -10.65 -15.60 -30.95
C SER A 597 -9.17 -15.21 -30.87
N SER A 598 -8.73 -14.63 -29.74
CA SER A 598 -7.39 -14.11 -29.52
C SER A 598 -6.41 -15.23 -29.13
N GLN A 599 -6.90 -16.26 -28.43
CA GLN A 599 -6.09 -17.38 -27.95
C GLN A 599 -6.58 -18.75 -28.50
N ARG A 600 -6.70 -18.87 -29.83
CA ARG A 600 -7.33 -20.05 -30.49
C ARG A 600 -6.78 -21.41 -30.06
N LYS A 601 -5.45 -21.54 -29.88
CA LYS A 601 -4.81 -22.79 -29.49
C LYS A 601 -5.15 -23.17 -28.05
N LEU A 602 -5.13 -22.18 -27.16
CA LEU A 602 -5.54 -22.35 -25.77
C LEU A 602 -7.02 -22.71 -25.70
N ALA A 603 -7.87 -21.94 -26.38
CA ALA A 603 -9.31 -22.19 -26.45
C ALA A 603 -9.64 -23.61 -26.91
N LYS A 604 -8.95 -24.12 -27.94
CA LYS A 604 -9.12 -25.52 -28.37
C LYS A 604 -8.78 -26.52 -27.26
N ARG A 605 -7.69 -26.29 -26.53
CA ARG A 605 -7.24 -27.20 -25.46
C ARG A 605 -8.16 -27.14 -24.25
N ILE A 606 -8.55 -25.95 -23.81
CA ILE A 606 -9.49 -25.76 -22.69
C ILE A 606 -10.84 -26.38 -23.02
N LYS A 607 -11.38 -26.18 -24.23
CA LYS A 607 -12.64 -26.83 -24.66
C LYS A 607 -12.54 -28.36 -24.67
N ALA A 608 -11.38 -28.90 -25.05
CA ALA A 608 -11.16 -30.35 -25.04
C ALA A 608 -11.12 -30.93 -23.62
N VAL A 609 -10.63 -30.16 -22.64
CA VAL A 609 -10.54 -30.57 -21.23
C VAL A 609 -11.85 -30.32 -20.48
N ALA A 610 -12.49 -29.16 -20.69
CA ALA A 610 -13.72 -28.76 -20.00
C ALA A 610 -14.98 -29.45 -20.57
N GLY A 611 -14.95 -29.89 -21.83
CA GLY A 611 -16.11 -30.48 -22.49
C GLY A 611 -17.19 -29.45 -22.84
N ALA A 612 -18.39 -29.61 -22.27
CA ALA A 612 -19.53 -28.73 -22.51
C ALA A 612 -19.28 -27.31 -21.96
N PRO A 613 -19.85 -26.26 -22.57
CA PRO A 613 -19.74 -24.92 -22.02
C PRO A 613 -20.47 -24.85 -20.67
N VAL A 614 -19.88 -24.14 -19.70
CA VAL A 614 -20.49 -23.88 -18.39
C VAL A 614 -21.56 -22.78 -18.46
N TYR A 615 -21.58 -22.01 -19.55
CA TYR A 615 -22.55 -20.96 -19.83
C TYR A 615 -22.82 -20.87 -21.33
N GLY A 616 -24.09 -20.73 -21.72
CA GLY A 616 -24.54 -20.66 -23.12
C GLY A 616 -24.92 -22.02 -23.72
N PRO A 617 -25.64 -22.05 -24.86
CA PRO A 617 -26.02 -23.30 -25.53
C PRO A 617 -24.77 -24.06 -26.00
N ALA A 618 -24.81 -25.40 -26.00
CA ALA A 618 -23.71 -26.26 -26.45
C ALA A 618 -23.36 -26.06 -27.94
#